data_AF-A0AB74R8K6-F1
#
_entry.id   AF-A0AB74R8K6-F1
#
_cell.length_a   1.000
_cell.length_b   1.000
_cell.length_c   1.000
_cell.angle_alpha   90.00
_cell.angle_beta   90.00
_cell.angle_gamma   90.00
#
_symmetry.space_group_name_H-M   'P 1'
#
loop_
_entity.id
_entity.type
_entity.pdbx_description
1 polymer ?
#
loop_
_entity_poly.entity_id
_entity_poly.type
_entity_poly.pdbx_seq_one_letter_code
_entity_poly.pdbx_strand_id
1 'polypeptide(L)'
;MKSDLYLCKSNKLYRDNEVLEKFMEDLSFLIDDYKFSLETISILCKINIEKLTNFYAGKGYILYEEMSLIESVLAPFLSAIDIAKHNYDVVIKSRESDKPLIFEN
;
A
#
# COMPACT_ATOMS: atom_id res chain seq x y z
N MET A 1 -5.79 -8.17 -27.99
CA MET A 1 -5.06 -8.01 -26.70
C MET A 1 -5.55 -9.08 -25.76
N LYS A 2 -4.65 -9.91 -25.20
CA LYS A 2 -5.01 -10.87 -24.15
C LYS A 2 -5.00 -10.10 -22.82
N SER A 3 -6.13 -10.01 -22.14
CA SER A 3 -6.22 -9.46 -20.79
C SER A 3 -5.78 -10.54 -19.81
N ASP A 4 -4.65 -10.35 -19.15
CA ASP A 4 -4.13 -11.31 -18.18
C ASP A 4 -4.89 -11.16 -16.83
N LEU A 5 -5.47 -12.27 -16.36
CA LEU A 5 -6.27 -12.39 -15.13
C LEU A 5 -5.36 -12.79 -13.95
N TYR A 6 -5.46 -12.10 -12.82
CA TYR A 6 -4.70 -12.44 -11.59
C TYR A 6 -5.64 -13.12 -10.58
N LEU A 7 -5.60 -14.45 -10.53
CA LEU A 7 -6.43 -15.29 -9.66
C LEU A 7 -5.86 -15.40 -8.24
N CYS A 8 -6.69 -15.17 -7.23
CA CYS A 8 -6.45 -15.72 -5.90
C CYS A 8 -6.84 -17.21 -5.89
N LYS A 9 -5.82 -18.07 -5.91
CA LYS A 9 -5.82 -19.55 -5.85
C LYS A 9 -6.36 -20.36 -7.04
N SER A 10 -5.43 -21.18 -7.57
CA SER A 10 -5.55 -22.37 -8.43
C SER A 10 -6.06 -22.22 -9.88
N ASN A 11 -5.18 -21.77 -10.78
CA ASN A 11 -4.67 -22.52 -11.96
C ASN A 11 -4.14 -21.55 -13.04
N LYS A 12 -2.85 -21.21 -12.89
CA LYS A 12 -1.91 -20.58 -13.85
C LYS A 12 -2.47 -19.63 -14.94
N LEU A 13 -2.24 -18.34 -14.74
CA LEU A 13 -1.24 -17.60 -15.53
C LEU A 13 -0.36 -16.76 -14.59
N TYR A 14 0.94 -17.04 -14.60
CA TYR A 14 1.99 -16.35 -13.84
C TYR A 14 2.56 -15.21 -14.69
N ARG A 15 2.59 -14.01 -14.12
CA ARG A 15 3.73 -13.09 -14.24
C ARG A 15 3.99 -12.54 -12.84
N ASP A 16 5.07 -13.05 -12.25
CA ASP A 16 5.73 -12.68 -11.01
C ASP A 16 4.91 -12.76 -9.72
N ASN A 17 5.01 -13.93 -9.07
CA ASN A 17 4.51 -14.15 -7.71
C ASN A 17 5.04 -13.05 -6.75
N GLU A 18 6.27 -12.58 -6.96
CA GLU A 18 6.88 -11.50 -6.19
C GLU A 18 6.17 -10.15 -6.37
N VAL A 19 5.70 -9.82 -7.58
CA VAL A 19 4.97 -8.57 -7.82
C VAL A 19 3.61 -8.61 -7.12
N LEU A 20 2.88 -9.73 -7.27
CA LEU A 20 1.60 -9.90 -6.59
C LEU A 20 1.75 -9.97 -5.08
N GLU A 21 2.79 -10.65 -4.58
CA GLU A 21 3.10 -10.73 -3.15
C GLU A 21 3.41 -9.34 -2.60
N LYS A 22 4.29 -8.56 -3.27
CA LYS A 22 4.62 -7.19 -2.87
C LYS A 22 3.41 -6.26 -2.91
N PHE A 23 2.60 -6.38 -3.96
CA PHE A 23 1.34 -5.63 -4.08
C PHE A 23 0.40 -5.93 -2.92
N MET A 24 0.20 -7.21 -2.60
CA MET A 24 -0.65 -7.62 -1.49
C MET A 24 -0.09 -7.18 -0.14
N GLU A 25 1.23 -7.21 0.04
CA GLU A 25 1.91 -6.70 1.22
C GLU A 25 1.64 -5.19 1.39
N ASP A 26 1.86 -4.38 0.35
CA ASP A 26 1.61 -2.93 0.39
C ASP A 26 0.15 -2.58 0.63
N LEU A 27 -0.76 -3.31 -0.02
CA LEU A 27 -2.20 -3.15 0.16
C LEU A 27 -2.60 -3.50 1.60
N SER A 28 -2.09 -4.61 2.13
CA SER A 28 -2.36 -5.03 3.52
C SER A 28 -1.80 -4.04 4.52
N PHE A 29 -0.59 -3.51 4.30
CA PHE A 29 0.01 -2.50 5.16
C PHE A 29 -0.86 -1.25 5.30
N LEU A 30 -1.41 -0.73 4.19
CA LEU A 30 -2.30 0.43 4.26
C LEU A 30 -3.63 0.12 4.97
N ILE A 31 -4.24 -1.05 4.70
CA ILE A 31 -5.54 -1.41 5.26
C ILE A 31 -5.42 -1.80 6.74
N ASP A 32 -4.48 -2.69 7.05
CA ASP A 32 -4.37 -3.34 8.35
C ASP A 32 -3.61 -2.45 9.35
N ASP A 33 -2.51 -1.81 8.95
CA ASP A 33 -1.71 -0.98 9.86
C ASP A 33 -2.22 0.47 9.91
N TYR A 34 -2.58 1.03 8.75
CA TYR A 34 -3.00 2.43 8.63
C TYR A 34 -4.51 2.65 8.54
N LYS A 35 -5.30 1.57 8.61
CA LYS A 35 -6.78 1.62 8.66
C LYS A 35 -7.40 2.32 7.46
N PHE A 36 -6.75 2.26 6.29
CA PHE A 36 -7.39 2.66 5.04
C PHE A 36 -8.58 1.73 4.77
N SER A 37 -9.75 2.31 4.49
CA SER A 37 -10.92 1.49 4.18
C SER A 37 -10.88 1.01 2.72
N LEU A 38 -11.39 -0.20 2.48
CA LEU A 38 -11.58 -0.72 1.13
C LEU A 38 -12.52 0.20 0.31
N GLU A 39 -13.48 0.87 0.95
CA GLU A 39 -14.31 1.89 0.31
C GLU A 39 -13.47 3.06 -0.22
N THR A 40 -12.46 3.51 0.52
CA THR A 40 -11.58 4.61 0.08
C THR A 40 -10.81 4.21 -1.16
N ILE A 41 -10.23 3.00 -1.17
CA ILE A 41 -9.50 2.45 -2.31
C ILE A 41 -10.43 2.28 -3.52
N SER A 42 -11.63 1.77 -3.29
CA SER A 42 -12.69 1.64 -4.31
C SER A 42 -13.03 2.97 -4.97
N ILE A 43 -13.22 4.03 -4.18
CA ILE A 43 -13.54 5.38 -4.69
C ILE A 43 -12.39 5.94 -5.51
N LEU A 44 -11.15 5.90 -4.98
CA LEU A 44 -9.98 6.49 -5.63
C LEU A 44 -9.62 5.75 -6.93
N CYS A 45 -9.78 4.43 -6.95
CA CYS A 45 -9.46 3.61 -8.12
C CYS A 45 -10.66 3.43 -9.06
N LYS A 46 -11.85 3.90 -8.70
CA LYS A 46 -13.11 3.64 -9.41
C LYS A 46 -13.36 2.15 -9.68
N ILE A 47 -12.97 1.29 -8.73
CA ILE A 47 -13.20 -0.16 -8.78
C ILE A 47 -14.42 -0.47 -7.93
N ASN A 48 -15.29 -1.35 -8.41
CA ASN A 48 -16.46 -1.80 -7.65
C ASN A 48 -16.05 -2.38 -6.28
N ILE A 49 -16.68 -1.90 -5.20
CA ILE A 49 -16.33 -2.28 -3.83
C ILE A 49 -16.51 -3.77 -3.55
N GLU A 50 -17.54 -4.41 -4.10
CA GLU A 50 -17.78 -5.85 -3.93
C GLU A 50 -16.67 -6.67 -4.60
N LYS A 51 -16.25 -6.25 -5.81
CA LYS A 51 -15.11 -6.87 -6.50
C LYS A 51 -13.82 -6.73 -5.69
N LEU A 52 -13.52 -5.53 -5.19
CA LEU A 52 -12.32 -5.28 -4.39
C LEU A 52 -12.34 -6.09 -3.08
N THR A 53 -13.49 -6.15 -2.41
CA THR A 53 -13.69 -6.91 -1.17
C THR A 53 -13.50 -8.41 -1.40
N ASN A 54 -14.09 -8.95 -2.47
CA ASN A 54 -13.93 -10.35 -2.83
C ASN A 54 -12.49 -10.70 -3.19
N PHE A 55 -11.80 -9.83 -3.93
CA PHE A 55 -10.38 -9.98 -4.23
C PHE A 55 -9.53 -10.00 -2.95
N TYR A 56 -9.68 -8.99 -2.09
CA TYR A 56 -8.91 -8.87 -0.85
C TYR A 56 -9.16 -10.04 0.11
N ALA A 57 -10.39 -10.57 0.17
CA ALA A 57 -10.73 -11.79 0.92
C ALA A 57 -10.21 -13.09 0.29
N GLY A 58 -9.51 -13.03 -0.84
CA GLY A 58 -9.03 -14.19 -1.59
C GLY A 58 -10.12 -15.03 -2.26
N LYS A 59 -11.29 -14.43 -2.50
CA LYS A 59 -12.48 -15.05 -3.11
C LYS A 59 -12.78 -14.54 -4.52
N GLY A 60 -11.93 -13.67 -5.05
CA GLY A 60 -12.13 -13.01 -6.34
C GLY A 60 -10.80 -12.70 -7.04
N TYR A 61 -10.91 -11.99 -8.15
CA TYR A 61 -9.78 -11.55 -8.96
C TYR A 61 -9.93 -10.07 -9.33
N ILE A 62 -8.80 -9.43 -9.57
CA ILE A 62 -8.70 -8.16 -10.30
C ILE A 62 -7.88 -8.36 -11.57
N LEU A 63 -8.08 -7.49 -12.54
CA LEU A 63 -7.28 -7.44 -13.76
C LEU A 63 -5.96 -6.71 -13.48
N TYR A 64 -4.95 -6.97 -14.31
CA TYR A 64 -3.66 -6.27 -14.22
C TYR A 64 -3.83 -4.74 -14.16
N GLU A 65 -4.66 -4.21 -15.06
CA GLU A 65 -4.90 -2.77 -15.19
C GLU A 65 -5.52 -2.19 -13.91
N GLU A 66 -6.36 -2.96 -13.22
CA GLU A 66 -6.94 -2.59 -11.94
C GLU A 66 -5.90 -2.64 -10.83
N MET A 67 -5.02 -3.66 -10.82
CA MET A 67 -3.89 -3.76 -9.90
C MET A 67 -2.95 -2.56 -10.05
N SER A 68 -2.50 -2.27 -11.28
CA SER A 68 -1.64 -1.12 -11.56
C SER A 68 -2.30 0.21 -11.20
N LEU A 69 -3.62 0.33 -11.38
CA LEU A 69 -4.36 1.50 -10.95
C LEU A 69 -4.33 1.65 -9.43
N ILE A 70 -4.60 0.57 -8.69
CA ILE A 70 -4.50 0.54 -7.23
C ILE A 70 -3.09 0.94 -6.80
N GLU A 71 -2.05 0.30 -7.32
CA GLU A 71 -0.65 0.64 -7.00
C GLU A 71 -0.35 2.12 -7.22
N SER A 72 -0.75 2.67 -8.37
CA SER A 72 -0.49 4.08 -8.70
C SER A 72 -1.17 5.06 -7.74
N VAL A 73 -2.34 4.69 -7.22
CA VAL A 73 -3.10 5.47 -6.25
C VAL A 73 -2.54 5.32 -4.84
N LEU A 74 -2.04 4.14 -4.48
CA LEU A 74 -1.55 3.83 -3.14
C LEU A 74 -0.11 4.30 -2.90
N ALA A 75 0.74 4.30 -3.93
CA ALA A 75 2.16 4.64 -3.82
C ALA A 75 2.45 6.01 -3.15
N PRO A 76 1.69 7.10 -3.44
CA PRO A 76 1.88 8.37 -2.74
C PRO A 76 1.64 8.29 -1.23
N PHE A 77 0.69 7.47 -0.77
CA PHE A 77 0.40 7.31 0.65
C PHE A 77 1.50 6.53 1.37
N LEU A 78 2.01 5.46 0.75
CA LEU A 78 3.16 4.71 1.25
C LEU A 78 4.38 5.63 1.41
N SER A 79 4.68 6.42 0.38
CA SER A 79 5.78 7.39 0.42
C SER A 79 5.59 8.45 1.53
N ALA A 80 4.38 8.98 1.69
CA ALA A 80 4.08 9.93 2.75
C ALA A 80 4.26 9.34 4.15
N ILE A 81 3.86 8.07 4.34
CA ILE A 81 4.05 7.33 5.59
C ILE A 81 5.55 7.16 5.89
N ASP A 82 6.35 6.76 4.92
CA ASP A 82 7.78 6.57 5.09
C ASP A 82 8.51 7.88 5.43
N ILE A 83 8.13 8.98 4.76
CA ILE A 83 8.63 10.31 5.08
C ILE A 83 8.23 10.72 6.50
N ALA A 84 6.99 10.47 6.91
CA ALA A 84 6.53 10.78 8.26
C ALA A 84 7.30 9.99 9.33
N LYS A 85 7.54 8.69 9.13
CA LYS A 85 8.37 7.86 10.00
C LYS A 85 9.79 8.40 10.11
N HIS A 86 10.41 8.70 8.95
CA HIS A 86 11.76 9.25 8.91
C HIS A 86 11.85 10.56 9.70
N ASN A 87 10.90 11.48 9.49
CA ASN A 87 10.87 12.76 10.18
C ASN A 87 10.66 12.60 11.68
N TYR A 88 9.79 11.68 12.10
CA TYR A 88 9.59 11.35 13.51
C TYR A 88 10.90 10.87 14.14
N ASP A 89 11.59 9.93 13.50
CA ASP A 89 12.86 9.39 14.00
C ASP A 89 13.94 10.48 14.12
N VAL A 90 14.04 11.37 13.14
CA VAL A 90 15.01 12.49 13.18
C VAL A 90 14.70 13.43 14.34
N VAL A 91 13.44 13.81 14.53
CA VAL A 91 13.02 14.74 15.60
C VAL A 91 13.15 14.13 17.00
N ILE A 92 12.87 12.84 17.17
CA ILE A 92 13.04 12.17 18.46
C ILE A 92 14.52 11.96 18.77
N LYS A 93 15.32 11.49 17.80
CA LYS A 93 16.77 11.33 17.98
C LYS A 93 17.46 12.67 18.26
N SER A 94 17.00 13.76 17.66
CA SER A 94 17.55 15.09 17.96
C SER A 94 17.29 15.47 19.43
N ARG A 95 16.11 15.14 19.98
CA ARG A 95 15.80 15.38 21.40
C ARG A 95 16.63 14.54 22.37
N GLU A 96 16.97 13.32 22.00
CA GLU A 96 17.87 12.47 22.81
C GLU A 96 19.31 12.97 22.76
N SER A 97 19.68 13.72 21.71
CA SER A 97 21.00 14.34 21.54
C SER A 97 21.11 15.79 22.04
N ASP A 98 20.01 16.38 22.52
CA ASP A 98 19.98 17.74 23.07
C ASP A 98 20.80 17.81 24.38
N LYS A 99 22.12 17.94 24.22
CA LYS A 99 22.88 18.83 25.11
C LYS A 99 22.18 20.19 25.08
N PRO A 100 21.95 20.83 26.24
CA PRO A 100 21.34 22.15 26.28
C PRO A 100 22.09 23.08 25.32
N LEU A 101 21.35 23.85 24.52
CA LEU A 101 21.92 24.95 23.72
C LEU A 101 22.42 26.01 24.71
N ILE A 102 23.67 25.86 25.15
CA ILE A 102 24.38 26.87 25.92
C ILE A 102 24.76 27.96 24.93
N PHE A 103 24.07 29.10 24.98
CA PHE A 103 24.54 30.32 24.34
C PHE A 103 25.59 30.94 25.27
N GLU A 104 26.86 30.89 24.88
CA GLU A 104 27.90 31.65 25.57
C GLU A 104 27.70 33.14 25.26
N ASN A 105 27.53 33.94 26.32
CA ASN A 105 27.43 35.41 26.27
C ASN A 105 28.78 36.07 25.99
#